data_AF-A0A1F3LTD9-F1
#
_entry.id   AF-A0A1F3LTD9-F1
#
_cell.length_a   1.000
_cell.length_b   1.000
_cell.length_c   1.000
_cell.angle_alpha   90.00
_cell.angle_beta   90.00
_cell.angle_gamma   90.00
#
_symmetry.space_group_name_H-M   'P 1'
#
loop_
_entity.id
_entity.type
_entity.pdbx_description
1 polymer ?
#
loop_
_entity_poly.entity_id
_entity_poly.type
_entity_poly.pdbx_seq_one_letter_code
_entity_poly.pdbx_strand_id
1 'polypeptide(L)'
;MSDLADRVLKYLMNSDLSNYKIMQDTGISDQTIANYKAGKTKPKGNSLKILANYLGISTINVVKEHTQNKDIVERLLSIIESQQRTIENQTTTIHDLTKNKN
;
A
#
# COMPACT_ATOMS: atom_id res chain seq x y z
N MET A 1 -5.83 -12.23 -3.20
CA MET A 1 -6.97 -11.63 -3.93
C MET A 1 -6.64 -10.15 -4.14
N SER A 2 -6.88 -9.58 -5.33
CA SER A 2 -6.37 -8.24 -5.71
C SER A 2 -7.16 -7.12 -5.04
N ASP A 3 -6.51 -6.36 -4.14
CA ASP A 3 -7.04 -5.17 -3.42
C ASP A 3 -7.85 -4.23 -4.31
N LEU A 4 -7.39 -4.02 -5.55
CA LEU A 4 -8.01 -3.10 -6.49
C LEU A 4 -9.43 -3.54 -6.91
N ALA A 5 -9.64 -4.83 -7.16
CA ALA A 5 -10.93 -5.33 -7.60
C ALA A 5 -11.99 -5.18 -6.51
N ASP A 6 -11.61 -5.41 -5.25
CA ASP A 6 -12.50 -5.28 -4.10
C ASP A 6 -12.84 -3.81 -3.82
N ARG A 7 -11.87 -2.89 -3.97
CA ARG A 7 -12.11 -1.43 -3.85
C ARG A 7 -13.04 -0.90 -4.92
N VAL A 8 -12.82 -1.29 -6.19
CA VAL A 8 -13.71 -0.92 -7.30
C VAL A 8 -15.12 -1.48 -7.09
N LEU A 9 -15.23 -2.74 -6.68
CA LEU A 9 -16.52 -3.37 -6.39
C LEU A 9 -17.25 -2.64 -5.27
N LYS A 10 -16.56 -2.36 -4.15
CA LYS A 10 -17.13 -1.63 -3.01
C LYS A 10 -17.63 -0.24 -3.44
N TYR A 11 -16.88 0.48 -4.27
CA TYR A 11 -17.35 1.76 -4.78
C TYR A 11 -18.64 1.60 -5.61
N LEU A 12 -18.64 0.68 -6.57
CA LEU A 12 -19.81 0.47 -7.44
C LEU A 12 -21.07 0.13 -6.64
N MET A 13 -20.95 -0.74 -5.62
CA MET A 13 -22.06 -1.14 -4.75
C MET A 13 -22.63 0.02 -3.93
N ASN A 14 -21.80 1.01 -3.55
CA ASN A 14 -22.21 2.15 -2.73
C ASN A 14 -22.41 3.45 -3.54
N SER A 15 -22.31 3.39 -4.88
CA SER A 15 -22.42 4.56 -5.74
C SER A 15 -23.87 4.84 -6.12
N ASP A 16 -24.30 6.09 -5.93
CA ASP A 16 -25.60 6.61 -6.38
C ASP A 16 -25.69 6.81 -7.90
N LEU A 17 -24.57 6.64 -8.63
CA LEU A 17 -24.56 6.75 -10.08
C LEU A 17 -25.41 5.65 -10.72
N SER A 18 -26.26 6.03 -11.68
CA SER A 18 -27.03 5.04 -12.44
C SER A 18 -26.10 4.18 -13.30
N ASN A 19 -26.50 2.92 -13.52
CA ASN A 19 -25.77 2.03 -14.43
C ASN A 19 -25.64 2.65 -15.83
N TYR A 20 -26.70 3.32 -16.31
CA TYR A 20 -26.68 4.08 -17.56
C TYR A 20 -25.58 5.14 -17.60
N LYS A 21 -25.41 5.94 -16.54
CA LYS A 21 -24.37 6.97 -16.48
C LYS A 21 -22.97 6.34 -16.56
N ILE A 22 -22.74 5.29 -15.77
CA ILE A 22 -21.45 4.57 -15.79
C ILE A 22 -21.21 3.94 -17.17
N MET A 23 -22.24 3.39 -17.82
CA MET A 23 -22.13 2.83 -19.17
C MET A 23 -21.74 3.90 -20.19
N GLN A 24 -22.38 5.07 -20.18
CA GLN A 24 -22.05 6.16 -21.09
C GLN A 24 -20.61 6.64 -20.93
N ASP A 25 -20.13 6.71 -19.69
CA ASP A 25 -18.80 7.22 -19.40
C ASP A 25 -17.68 6.19 -19.63
N THR A 26 -17.97 4.89 -19.46
CA THR A 26 -16.96 3.83 -19.45
C THR A 26 -17.05 2.87 -20.63
N GLY A 27 -18.16 2.86 -21.36
CA GLY A 27 -18.48 1.89 -22.40
C GLY A 27 -18.77 0.46 -21.88
N ILE A 28 -18.78 0.25 -20.56
CA ILE A 28 -19.14 -1.05 -19.97
C ILE A 28 -20.66 -1.18 -19.98
N SER A 29 -21.18 -2.30 -20.47
CA SER A 29 -22.64 -2.48 -20.60
C SER A 29 -23.37 -2.31 -19.27
N ASP A 30 -24.58 -1.75 -19.33
CA ASP A 30 -25.47 -1.58 -18.18
C ASP A 30 -25.64 -2.89 -17.38
N GLN A 31 -25.86 -4.01 -18.09
CA GLN A 31 -26.02 -5.33 -17.49
C GLN A 31 -24.77 -5.81 -16.74
N THR A 32 -23.58 -5.53 -17.28
CA THR A 32 -22.31 -5.85 -16.61
C THR A 32 -22.17 -5.05 -15.32
N ILE A 33 -22.49 -3.76 -15.34
CA ILE A 33 -22.45 -2.88 -14.16
C ILE A 33 -23.47 -3.35 -13.11
N ALA A 34 -24.68 -3.70 -13.53
CA ALA A 34 -25.70 -4.27 -12.66
C ALA A 34 -25.22 -5.55 -11.96
N ASN A 35 -24.55 -6.45 -12.70
CA ASN A 35 -23.97 -7.67 -12.14
C ASN A 35 -22.85 -7.40 -11.13
N TYR A 36 -22.07 -6.33 -11.32
CA TYR A 36 -21.08 -5.90 -10.33
C TYR A 36 -21.73 -5.32 -9.08
N LYS A 37 -22.70 -4.40 -9.23
CA LYS A 37 -23.42 -3.83 -8.08
C LYS A 37 -24.18 -4.88 -7.25
N ALA A 38 -24.71 -5.91 -7.91
CA ALA A 38 -25.37 -7.04 -7.24
C ALA A 38 -24.39 -8.07 -6.65
N GLY A 39 -23.07 -7.88 -6.80
CA GLY A 39 -22.05 -8.81 -6.31
C GLY A 39 -21.98 -10.16 -7.03
N LYS A 40 -22.70 -10.33 -8.15
CA LYS A 40 -22.73 -11.60 -8.92
C LYS A 40 -21.39 -11.91 -9.58
N THR A 41 -20.66 -10.87 -9.99
CA THR A 41 -19.33 -10.99 -10.61
C THR A 41 -18.45 -9.85 -10.14
N LYS A 42 -17.12 -10.04 -10.25
CA LYS A 42 -16.13 -8.98 -9.95
C LYS A 42 -15.53 -8.43 -11.25
N PRO A 43 -15.27 -7.11 -11.33
CA PRO A 43 -14.53 -6.53 -12.45
C PRO A 43 -13.12 -7.12 -12.50
N LYS A 44 -12.68 -7.48 -13.71
CA LYS A 44 -11.35 -8.05 -13.98
C LYS A 44 -10.81 -7.56 -15.32
N GLY A 45 -9.53 -7.79 -15.59
CA GLY A 45 -8.90 -7.48 -16.87
C GLY A 45 -9.10 -6.01 -17.29
N ASN A 46 -9.61 -5.80 -18.51
CA ASN A 46 -9.81 -4.46 -19.07
C ASN A 46 -10.89 -3.65 -18.32
N SER A 47 -12.02 -4.29 -17.97
CA SER A 47 -13.11 -3.62 -17.23
C SER A 47 -12.65 -3.09 -15.88
N LEU A 48 -11.76 -3.82 -15.18
CA LEU A 48 -11.19 -3.34 -13.93
C LEU A 48 -10.34 -2.08 -14.13
N LYS A 49 -9.50 -2.04 -15.17
CA LYS A 49 -8.67 -0.87 -15.48
C LYS A 49 -9.51 0.36 -15.83
N ILE A 50 -10.51 0.18 -16.69
CA ILE A 50 -11.43 1.25 -17.09
C ILE A 50 -12.16 1.81 -15.87
N LEU A 51 -12.75 0.94 -15.05
CA LEU A 51 -13.46 1.37 -13.85
C LEU A 51 -12.53 2.02 -12.83
N ALA A 52 -11.34 1.48 -12.60
CA ALA A 52 -10.37 2.09 -11.70
C ALA A 52 -10.00 3.51 -12.14
N ASN A 53 -9.77 3.72 -13.44
CA ASN A 53 -9.47 5.04 -13.98
C ASN A 53 -10.67 5.99 -13.89
N TYR A 54 -11.87 5.53 -14.30
CA TYR A 54 -13.11 6.31 -14.23
C TYR A 54 -13.43 6.78 -12.81
N LEU A 55 -13.23 5.90 -11.83
CA LEU A 55 -13.52 6.17 -10.43
C LEU A 55 -12.40 6.92 -9.70
N GLY A 56 -11.28 7.21 -10.38
CA GLY A 56 -10.08 7.76 -9.73
C GLY A 56 -9.42 6.81 -8.73
N ILE A 57 -9.77 5.52 -8.76
CA ILE A 57 -9.18 4.42 -7.97
C ILE A 57 -7.94 3.85 -8.70
N SER A 58 -7.29 4.67 -9.54
CA SER A 58 -5.97 4.38 -10.11
C SER A 58 -5.01 3.96 -8.99
N THR A 59 -4.04 3.12 -9.34
CA THR A 59 -3.06 2.45 -8.48
C THR A 59 -2.14 3.44 -7.72
N ILE A 60 -2.73 4.19 -6.81
CA ILE A 60 -2.14 4.91 -5.69
C ILE A 60 -2.56 4.00 -4.51
N ASN A 61 -1.74 3.07 -4.00
CA ASN A 61 -0.34 3.17 -3.64
C ASN A 61 0.37 1.80 -3.76
N VAL A 62 1.34 1.66 -4.66
CA VAL A 62 2.57 0.91 -4.33
C VAL A 62 3.72 1.89 -4.06
N VAL A 63 3.52 3.20 -4.23
CA VAL A 63 4.63 4.17 -4.19
C VAL A 63 4.57 5.15 -3.00
N LYS A 64 3.49 5.23 -2.21
CA LYS A 64 3.47 6.10 -1.00
C LYS A 64 3.64 5.38 0.34
N GLU A 65 3.38 4.08 0.41
CA GLU A 65 3.73 3.30 1.62
C GLU A 65 5.23 2.99 1.71
N HIS A 66 5.98 3.17 0.61
CA HIS A 66 7.42 2.93 0.57
C HIS A 66 8.27 4.18 0.84
N THR A 67 7.69 5.38 0.87
CA THR A 67 8.46 6.61 1.13
C THR A 67 8.65 6.85 2.63
N GLN A 68 7.62 6.70 3.46
CA GLN A 68 7.78 6.84 4.92
C GLN A 68 8.62 5.72 5.54
N ASN A 69 8.53 4.49 5.02
CA ASN A 69 9.35 3.39 5.51
C ASN A 69 10.84 3.61 5.21
N LYS A 70 11.20 4.26 4.11
CA LYS A 70 12.60 4.53 3.78
C LYS A 70 13.24 5.50 4.77
N ASP A 71 12.57 6.61 5.08
CA ASP A 71 13.08 7.62 6.03
C ASP A 71 13.20 7.03 7.44
N ILE A 72 12.24 6.17 7.84
CA ILE A 72 12.30 5.45 9.11
C ILE A 72 13.47 4.47 9.12
N VAL A 73 13.67 3.71 8.04
CA VAL A 73 14.78 2.75 7.93
C VAL A 73 16.13 3.46 7.98
N GLU A 74 16.31 4.57 7.27
CA GLU A 74 17.53 5.38 7.30
C GLU A 74 17.81 5.93 8.71
N ARG A 75 16.78 6.38 9.42
CA ARG A 75 16.91 6.82 10.82
C ARG A 75 17.25 5.67 11.77
N LEU A 76 16.65 4.51 11.58
CA LEU A 76 16.94 3.31 12.39
C LEU A 76 18.38 2.81 12.16
N LEU A 77 18.85 2.82 10.90
CA LEU A 77 20.24 2.50 10.54
C LEU A 77 21.23 3.40 11.29
N SER A 78 21.01 4.72 11.23
CA SER A 78 21.86 5.69 11.94
C SER A 78 21.90 5.44 13.45
N ILE A 79 20.76 5.11 14.07
CA ILE A 79 20.68 4.81 15.50
C ILE A 79 21.50 3.56 15.82
N ILE A 80 21.33 2.48 15.06
CA ILE A 80 22.05 1.21 15.27
C ILE A 80 23.56 1.42 15.17
N GLU A 81 24.03 2.17 14.17
CA GLU A 81 25.46 2.48 14.01
C GLU A 81 26.02 3.25 15.22
N SER A 82 25.25 4.20 15.76
CA SER A 82 25.67 4.95 16.95
C SER A 82 25.74 4.10 18.22
N GLN A 83 24.80 3.16 18.36
CA GLN A 83 24.77 2.21 19.48
C GLN A 83 25.94 1.24 19.40
N GLN A 84 26.27 0.75 18.21
CA GLN A 84 27.39 -0.15 17.99
C GLN A 84 28.72 0.48 18.42
N ARG A 85 28.96 1.74 18.03
CA ARG A 85 30.14 2.51 18.50
C ARG A 85 30.18 2.65 20.03
N THR A 86 29.03 2.86 20.66
CA THR A 86 28.95 2.99 22.13
C THR A 86 29.30 1.66 22.81
N ILE A 87 28.79 0.54 22.29
CA ILE A 87 29.08 -0.80 22.79
C ILE A 87 30.58 -1.13 22.65
N GLU A 88 31.19 -0.78 21.52
CA GLU A 88 32.62 -0.97 21.30
C GLU A 88 33.47 -0.22 22.32
N ASN A 89 33.18 1.07 22.54
CA ASN A 89 33.89 1.88 23.54
C ASN A 89 33.73 1.33 24.96
N GLN A 90 32.52 0.89 25.32
CA GLN A 90 32.26 0.25 26.61
C GLN A 90 33.03 -1.07 26.77
N THR A 91 33.09 -1.87 25.70
CA THR A 91 33.82 -3.14 25.69
C THR A 91 35.31 -2.92 25.94
N THR A 92 35.91 -1.94 25.26
CA THR A 92 37.31 -1.54 25.48
C THR A 92 37.54 -1.06 26.92
N THR A 93 36.67 -0.20 27.43
CA THR A 93 36.79 0.33 28.81
C THR A 93 36.74 -0.81 29.84
N ILE A 94 35.83 -1.77 29.67
CA ILE A 94 35.73 -2.93 30.55
C ILE A 94 36.98 -3.81 30.43
N HIS A 95 37.49 -4.03 29.21
CA HIS A 95 38.73 -4.76 28.99
C HIS A 95 39.90 -4.14 29.77
N ASP A 96 40.10 -2.83 29.64
CA ASP A 96 41.19 -2.13 30.31
C ASP A 96 41.06 -2.18 31.84
N LEU A 97 39.83 -1.99 32.36
CA LEU A 97 39.56 -2.04 33.80
C LEU A 97 39.69 -3.46 34.39
N THR A 98 39.49 -4.50 33.60
CA THR A 98 39.64 -5.90 34.05
C THR A 98 41.08 -6.38 33.95
N LYS A 99 41.87 -5.86 33.00
CA LYS A 99 43.30 -6.17 32.86
C LYS A 99 44.17 -5.55 33.96
N ASN A 100 43.78 -4.36 34.46
CA ASN A 100 44.52 -3.62 35.49
C ASN A 100 44.26 -4.11 36.94
N LYS A 101 43.54 -5.22 37.13
CA LYS A 101 43.19 -5.79 38.45
C LYS A 101 44.06 -6.98 38.89
N ASN A 102 45.10 -7.33 38.13
CA ASN A 102 46.13 -8.32 38.47
C ASN A 102 47.52 -7.69 38.36
#